data_AF-A0AAW8R9W7-F1
#
_entry.id   AF-A0AAW8R9W7-F1
#
_cell.length_a   1.000
_cell.length_b   1.000
_cell.length_c   1.000
_cell.angle_alpha   90.00
_cell.angle_beta   90.00
_cell.angle_gamma   90.00
#
_symmetry.space_group_name_H-M   'P 1'
#
loop_
_entity.id
_entity.type
_entity.pdbx_description
1 polymer ?
#
loop_
_entity_poly.entity_id
_entity_poly.type
_entity_poly.pdbx_seq_one_letter_code
_entity_poly.pdbx_strand_id
1 'polypeptide(L)'
;MSKKLNRFQKRSINEFINDQEKDLDEMQQHIYDMIILYRLTNEEVGSLLTSVMLRVMSNDKNKPKLEEMGITKFNLSVDVVSEIQKILTKSYVDKLDADGKVKKK
;
A
#
# COMPACT_ATOMS: atom_id res chain seq x y z
N MET A 1 -26.34 12.48 -20.93
CA MET A 1 -25.27 13.02 -21.81
C MET A 1 -23.98 13.13 -21.02
N SER A 2 -22.95 12.35 -21.37
CA SER A 2 -21.65 12.41 -20.68
C SER A 2 -20.86 13.64 -21.16
N LYS A 3 -20.62 14.61 -20.27
CA LYS A 3 -19.72 15.74 -20.55
C LYS A 3 -18.30 15.21 -20.63
N LYS A 4 -17.79 15.00 -21.86
CA LYS A 4 -16.39 14.63 -22.10
C LYS A 4 -15.49 15.78 -21.62
N LEU A 5 -14.67 15.51 -20.60
CA LEU A 5 -13.63 16.42 -20.08
C LEU A 5 -12.67 16.82 -21.21
N ASN A 6 -12.39 18.12 -21.31
CA ASN A 6 -11.48 18.64 -22.34
C ASN A 6 -10.00 18.30 -22.02
N ARG A 7 -9.11 18.45 -23.00
CA ARG A 7 -7.69 18.05 -22.87
C ARG A 7 -6.94 18.79 -21.75
N PHE A 8 -7.31 20.04 -21.47
CA PHE A 8 -6.70 20.83 -20.39
C PHE A 8 -7.17 20.35 -19.02
N GLN A 9 -8.47 20.10 -18.85
CA GLN A 9 -9.02 19.52 -17.62
C GLN A 9 -8.45 18.13 -17.33
N LYS A 10 -8.23 17.31 -18.37
CA LYS A 10 -7.53 16.02 -18.21
C LYS A 10 -6.07 16.19 -17.81
N ARG A 11 -5.36 17.18 -18.36
CA ARG A 11 -3.98 17.49 -17.93
C ARG A 11 -3.94 17.96 -16.48
N SER A 12 -4.77 18.92 -16.08
CA SER A 12 -4.79 19.42 -14.70
C SER A 12 -5.22 18.36 -13.69
N ILE A 13 -6.11 17.42 -14.06
CA ILE A 13 -6.45 16.27 -13.20
C ILE A 13 -5.28 15.29 -13.13
N ASN A 14 -4.61 15.00 -14.25
CA ASN A 14 -3.44 14.11 -14.25
C ASN A 14 -2.24 14.74 -13.53
N GLU A 15 -2.04 16.05 -13.65
CA GLU A 15 -1.04 16.83 -12.92
C GLU A 15 -1.38 16.84 -11.43
N PHE A 16 -2.64 17.07 -11.04
CA PHE A 16 -3.07 16.96 -9.64
C PHE A 16 -2.92 15.55 -9.06
N ILE A 17 -3.14 14.50 -9.87
CA ILE A 17 -2.92 13.10 -9.48
C ILE A 17 -1.42 12.74 -9.42
N ASN A 18 -0.59 13.37 -10.26
CA ASN A 18 0.86 13.14 -10.29
C ASN A 18 1.63 13.98 -9.26
N ASP A 19 1.16 15.18 -8.92
CA ASP A 19 1.72 16.06 -7.87
C ASP A 19 1.39 15.58 -6.45
N GLN A 20 0.46 14.64 -6.31
CA GLN A 20 0.30 13.85 -5.10
C GLN A 20 1.33 12.71 -5.11
N GLU A 21 2.60 13.07 -5.21
CA GLU A 21 3.69 12.15 -4.91
C GLU A 21 3.40 11.63 -3.50
N LYS A 22 3.08 10.34 -3.38
CA LYS A 22 2.69 9.73 -2.13
C LYS A 22 3.88 9.85 -1.18
N ASP A 23 3.86 10.84 -0.30
CA ASP A 23 4.86 10.95 0.74
C ASP A 23 4.62 9.81 1.74
N LEU A 24 5.32 8.71 1.49
CA LEU A 24 5.25 7.52 2.32
C LEU A 24 5.73 7.81 3.74
N ASP A 25 6.62 8.80 3.91
CA ASP A 25 7.16 9.17 5.22
C ASP A 25 6.09 9.92 6.03
N GLU A 26 5.34 10.83 5.41
CA GLU A 26 4.19 11.51 6.04
C GLU A 26 3.10 10.50 6.43
N MET A 27 2.77 9.56 5.54
CA MET A 27 1.78 8.52 5.84
C MET A 27 2.24 7.58 6.96
N GLN A 28 3.53 7.24 7.02
CA GLN A 28 4.11 6.45 8.12
C GLN A 28 3.98 7.20 9.44
N GLN A 29 4.30 8.49 9.46
CA GLN A 29 4.20 9.30 10.67
C GLN A 29 2.75 9.35 11.20
N HIS A 30 1.76 9.53 10.32
CA HIS A 30 0.36 9.51 10.73
C HIS A 30 -0.08 8.17 11.33
N ILE A 31 0.38 7.05 10.77
CA ILE A 31 0.11 5.72 11.33
C ILE A 31 0.75 5.59 12.71
N TYR A 32 1.99 6.04 12.87
CA TYR A 32 2.70 6.01 14.14
C TYR A 32 2.01 6.85 15.22
N ASP A 33 1.58 8.07 14.87
CA ASP A 33 0.85 8.95 15.78
C ASP A 33 -0.46 8.32 16.26
N MET A 34 -1.20 7.64 15.36
CA MET A 34 -2.40 6.90 15.72
C MET A 34 -2.11 5.75 16.70
N ILE A 35 -1.03 4.99 16.47
CA ILE A 35 -0.61 3.90 17.36
C ILE A 35 -0.33 4.42 18.77
N ILE A 36 0.38 5.56 18.89
CA ILE A 36 0.68 6.19 20.17
C ILE A 36 -0.60 6.71 20.84
N LEU A 37 -1.43 7.45 20.10
CA LEU A 37 -2.64 8.09 20.62
C LEU A 37 -3.59 7.07 21.23
N TYR A 38 -3.79 5.94 20.55
CA TYR A 38 -4.68 4.87 21.00
C TYR A 38 -4.00 3.84 21.91
N ARG A 39 -2.68 4.00 22.18
CA ARG A 39 -1.88 3.08 23.01
C ARG A 39 -1.98 1.63 22.56
N LEU A 40 -1.95 1.41 21.25
CA LEU A 40 -2.11 0.07 20.67
C LEU A 40 -0.92 -0.82 21.06
N THR A 41 -1.22 -2.06 21.38
CA THR A 41 -0.23 -3.11 21.61
C THR A 41 0.34 -3.65 20.29
N ASN A 42 1.48 -4.33 20.35
CA ASN A 42 2.08 -4.97 19.18
C ASN A 42 1.12 -5.94 18.47
N GLU A 43 0.31 -6.68 19.23
CA GLU A 43 -0.66 -7.63 18.69
C GLU A 43 -1.79 -6.90 17.94
N GLU A 44 -2.30 -5.80 18.50
CA GLU A 44 -3.34 -4.98 17.86
C GLU A 44 -2.83 -4.29 16.59
N VAL A 45 -1.60 -3.77 16.63
CA VAL A 45 -0.95 -3.18 15.44
C VAL A 45 -0.75 -4.24 14.36
N GLY A 46 -0.26 -5.43 14.72
CA GLY A 46 -0.11 -6.54 13.78
C GLY A 46 -1.43 -6.90 13.12
N SER A 47 -2.49 -7.10 13.92
CA SER A 47 -3.84 -7.39 13.43
C SER A 47 -4.38 -6.31 12.49
N LEU A 48 -4.20 -5.03 12.85
CA LEU A 48 -4.61 -3.89 12.03
C LEU A 48 -3.92 -3.89 10.66
N LEU A 49 -2.59 -4.01 10.65
CA LEU A 49 -1.80 -4.01 9.42
C LEU A 49 -2.15 -5.21 8.52
N THR A 50 -2.30 -6.40 9.09
CA THR A 50 -2.71 -7.60 8.35
C THR A 50 -4.12 -7.44 7.76
N SER A 51 -5.07 -6.87 8.51
CA SER A 51 -6.44 -6.60 8.04
C SER A 51 -6.45 -5.59 6.89
N VAL A 52 -5.68 -4.51 7.00
CA VAL A 52 -5.51 -3.51 5.93
C VAL A 52 -4.92 -4.17 4.69
N MET A 53 -3.88 -4.98 4.85
CA MET A 53 -3.23 -5.68 3.73
C MET A 53 -4.19 -6.65 3.03
N LEU A 54 -4.93 -7.45 3.80
CA LEU A 54 -5.95 -8.35 3.26
C LEU A 54 -6.99 -7.61 2.41
N ARG A 55 -7.44 -6.43 2.88
CA ARG A 55 -8.41 -5.60 2.16
C ARG A 55 -7.81 -5.00 0.88
N VAL A 56 -6.56 -4.53 0.95
CA VAL A 56 -5.84 -4.01 -0.22
C VAL A 56 -5.66 -5.11 -1.27
N MET A 57 -5.28 -6.31 -0.86
CA MET A 57 -5.10 -7.47 -1.73
C MET A 57 -6.43 -7.93 -2.37
N SER A 58 -7.52 -7.85 -1.62
CA SER A 58 -8.86 -8.20 -2.12
C SER A 58 -9.42 -7.19 -3.14
N ASN A 59 -8.79 -6.02 -3.30
CA ASN A 59 -9.22 -5.00 -4.24
C ASN A 59 -8.99 -5.44 -5.70
N ASP A 60 -9.99 -5.23 -6.56
CA ASP A 60 -9.96 -5.60 -7.98
C ASP A 60 -8.73 -5.07 -8.72
N LYS A 61 -8.21 -3.89 -8.35
CA LYS A 61 -7.03 -3.30 -8.97
C LYS A 61 -5.75 -4.11 -8.76
N ASN A 62 -5.68 -4.90 -7.68
CA ASN A 62 -4.49 -5.67 -7.31
C ASN A 62 -4.59 -7.15 -7.70
N LYS A 63 -5.76 -7.61 -8.14
CA LYS A 63 -6.00 -9.00 -8.55
C LYS A 63 -5.02 -9.52 -9.60
N PRO A 64 -4.69 -8.79 -10.69
CA PRO A 64 -3.81 -9.34 -11.73
C PRO A 64 -2.44 -9.76 -11.19
N LYS A 65 -1.88 -8.96 -10.27
CA LYS A 65 -0.58 -9.26 -9.69
C LYS A 65 -0.62 -10.42 -8.70
N LEU A 66 -1.74 -10.59 -8.01
CA LEU A 66 -1.96 -11.74 -7.11
C LEU A 66 -2.19 -13.03 -7.89
N GLU A 67 -2.92 -12.96 -9.01
CA GLU A 67 -3.14 -14.09 -9.91
C GLU A 67 -1.83 -14.57 -10.55
N GLU A 68 -0.91 -13.66 -10.93
CA GLU A 68 0.46 -14.01 -11.35
C GLU A 68 1.24 -14.81 -10.28
N MET A 69 0.91 -14.60 -9.01
CA MET A 69 1.50 -15.32 -7.88
C MET A 69 0.71 -16.57 -7.47
N GLY A 70 -0.32 -16.95 -8.25
CA GLY A 70 -1.19 -18.10 -7.95
C GLY A 70 -2.19 -17.84 -6.81
N ILE A 71 -2.36 -16.59 -6.40
CA ILE A 71 -3.26 -16.20 -5.31
C ILE A 71 -4.58 -15.72 -5.93
N THR A 72 -5.66 -16.32 -5.45
CA THR A 72 -7.04 -16.03 -5.83
C THR A 72 -7.83 -15.63 -4.60
N LYS A 73 -9.02 -15.05 -4.80
CA LYS A 73 -9.95 -14.76 -3.70
C LYS A 73 -10.31 -15.98 -2.83
N PHE A 74 -10.13 -17.20 -3.35
CA PHE A 74 -10.50 -18.44 -2.68
C PHE A 74 -9.40 -18.99 -1.78
N ASN A 75 -8.14 -18.60 -2.01
CA ASN A 75 -7.00 -19.03 -1.21
C ASN A 75 -6.34 -17.86 -0.44
N LEU A 76 -6.94 -16.67 -0.49
CA LEU A 76 -6.49 -15.50 0.25
C LEU A 76 -6.88 -15.63 1.74
N SER A 77 -6.03 -16.30 2.51
CA SER A 77 -6.15 -16.45 3.98
C SER A 77 -5.21 -15.50 4.72
N VAL A 78 -5.36 -15.40 6.04
CA VAL A 78 -4.46 -14.63 6.92
C VAL A 78 -3.01 -15.11 6.81
N ASP A 79 -2.80 -16.42 6.70
CA ASP A 79 -1.45 -17.01 6.55
C ASP A 79 -0.81 -16.57 5.23
N VAL A 80 -1.59 -16.62 4.14
CA VAL A 80 -1.13 -16.19 2.81
C VAL A 80 -0.80 -14.70 2.81
N VAL A 81 -1.63 -13.87 3.42
CA VAL A 81 -1.36 -12.42 3.57
C VAL A 81 -0.07 -12.18 4.35
N SER A 82 0.15 -12.88 5.45
CA SER A 82 1.32 -12.72 6.30
C SER A 82 2.62 -13.05 5.54
N GLU A 83 2.59 -14.12 4.75
CA GLU A 83 3.73 -14.54 3.93
C GLU A 83 4.05 -13.58 2.80
N ILE A 84 3.02 -13.06 2.14
CA ILE A 84 3.21 -12.04 1.10
C ILE A 84 3.71 -10.74 1.71
N GLN A 85 3.16 -10.32 2.84
CA GLN A 85 3.61 -9.14 3.56
C GLN A 85 5.08 -9.27 3.95
N LYS A 86 5.53 -10.45 4.40
CA LYS A 86 6.94 -10.73 4.66
C LYS A 86 7.82 -10.62 3.42
N ILE A 87 7.40 -11.19 2.28
CA ILE A 87 8.13 -11.13 1.01
C ILE A 87 8.26 -9.68 0.51
N LEU A 88 7.15 -8.95 0.49
CA LEU A 88 7.10 -7.56 0.02
C LEU A 88 7.91 -6.63 0.93
N THR A 89 7.81 -6.81 2.24
CA THR A 89 8.61 -6.05 3.22
C THR A 89 10.10 -6.27 2.99
N LYS A 90 10.53 -7.53 2.81
CA LYS A 90 11.94 -7.84 2.52
C LYS A 90 12.42 -7.17 1.23
N SER A 91 11.65 -7.30 0.14
CA SER A 91 11.98 -6.68 -1.14
C SER A 91 12.02 -5.14 -1.05
N TYR A 92 11.22 -4.54 -0.19
CA TYR A 92 11.27 -3.11 0.09
C TYR A 92 12.55 -2.73 0.83
N VAL A 93 12.89 -3.44 1.90
CA VAL A 93 14.11 -3.22 2.70
C VAL A 93 15.37 -3.37 1.85
N ASP A 94 15.42 -4.33 0.91
CA ASP A 94 16.58 -4.49 0.01
C ASP A 94 16.82 -3.23 -0.85
N LYS A 95 15.76 -2.46 -1.13
CA LYS A 95 15.82 -1.20 -1.87
C LYS A 95 16.20 -0.02 -0.99
N LEU A 96 16.27 -0.17 0.33
CA LEU A 96 16.68 0.91 1.22
C LEU A 96 18.20 1.00 1.31
N ASP A 97 18.71 2.22 1.45
CA ASP A 97 20.10 2.49 1.84
C ASP A 97 20.29 2.35 3.35
N ALA A 98 21.51 2.62 3.84
CA ALA A 98 21.84 2.50 5.26
C ALA A 98 21.03 3.45 6.16
N ASP A 99 20.48 4.53 5.59
CA ASP A 99 19.69 5.55 6.28
C ASP A 99 18.18 5.29 6.15
N GLY A 100 17.78 4.15 5.57
CA GLY A 100 16.38 3.76 5.41
C GLY A 100 15.67 4.46 4.25
N LYS A 101 16.39 5.12 3.35
CA LYS A 101 15.81 5.80 2.17
C LYS A 101 15.85 4.89 0.95
N VAL A 102 14.85 4.99 0.08
CA VAL A 102 14.82 4.21 -1.17
C VAL A 102 16.01 4.61 -2.06
N LYS A 103 16.89 3.65 -2.37
CA LYS A 103 18.00 3.80 -3.32
C LYS A 103 17.45 4.34 -4.64
N LYS A 104 17.78 5.58 -4.98
CA LYS A 104 17.49 6.13 -6.32
C LYS A 104 18.27 5.29 -7.34
N LYS A 105 17.54 4.69 -8.29
CA LYS A 105 18.12 3.98 -9.43
C LYS A 105 18.87 4.94 -10.35
#